data_AF-A0A936PML1-F1
#
_entry.id   AF-A0A936PML1-F1
#
_cell.length_a   1.000
_cell.length_b   1.000
_cell.length_c   1.000
_cell.angle_alpha   90.00
_cell.angle_beta   90.00
_cell.angle_gamma   90.00
#
_symmetry.space_group_name_H-M   'P 1'
#
loop_
_entity.id
_entity.type
_entity.pdbx_description
1 polymer ?
#
loop_
_entity_poly.entity_id
_entity_poly.type
_entity_poly.pdbx_seq_one_letter_code
_entity_poly.pdbx_strand_id
1 'polypeptide(L)'
;MKPPVGKVFPLKTAIPVDNTGLNAVKLKILIVEDDEISDMFLKIAVKKICREILHAVTGFEAVDIAGKNQDIDVILMDIKIPEFDGYETTRRIRAFNKEVIIIAQTAHGMADDKKKSFESRL
;
A
#
# COMPACT_ATOMS: atom_id res chain seq x y z
N MET A 1 -12.56 -23.91 14.09
CA MET A 1 -12.15 -23.78 12.68
C MET A 1 -10.97 -22.80 12.65
N LYS A 2 -9.78 -23.22 12.21
CA LYS A 2 -8.58 -22.36 12.19
C LYS A 2 -8.72 -21.36 11.01
N PRO A 3 -8.47 -20.05 11.20
CA PRO A 3 -8.54 -19.11 10.08
C PRO A 3 -7.53 -19.49 8.99
N PRO A 4 -7.83 -19.26 7.70
CA PRO A 4 -6.91 -19.58 6.62
C PRO A 4 -5.61 -18.80 6.80
N VAL A 5 -4.49 -19.53 6.81
CA VAL A 5 -3.15 -18.95 6.85
C VAL A 5 -2.99 -18.12 5.57
N GLY A 6 -2.89 -16.79 5.72
CA GLY A 6 -2.74 -15.89 4.58
C GLY A 6 -1.53 -16.30 3.73
N LYS A 7 -1.71 -16.34 2.41
CA LYS A 7 -0.60 -16.55 1.47
C LYS A 7 0.52 -15.55 1.78
N VAL A 8 1.72 -16.05 2.01
CA VAL A 8 2.93 -15.24 2.05
C VAL A 8 3.24 -14.85 0.61
N PHE A 9 3.16 -13.56 0.30
CA PHE A 9 3.54 -13.06 -1.02
C PHE A 9 5.05 -12.93 -1.02
N PRO A 10 5.77 -13.53 -1.97
CA PRO A 10 7.20 -13.38 -2.04
C PRO A 10 7.49 -11.89 -2.29
N LEU A 11 8.09 -11.23 -1.30
CA LEU A 11 8.78 -9.97 -1.55
C LEU A 11 9.73 -10.23 -2.73
N LYS A 12 9.69 -9.39 -3.76
CA LYS A 12 10.71 -9.41 -4.81
C LYS A 12 12.05 -9.28 -4.09
N THR A 13 12.78 -10.39 -4.06
CA THR A 13 14.02 -10.65 -3.31
C THR A 13 13.88 -10.63 -1.77
N ALA A 14 14.29 -11.73 -1.14
CA ALA A 14 14.72 -11.70 0.25
C ALA A 14 15.88 -10.71 0.34
N ILE A 15 15.66 -9.57 1.02
CA ILE A 15 16.71 -8.59 1.25
C ILE A 15 17.73 -9.26 2.17
N PRO A 16 18.99 -9.46 1.75
CA PRO A 16 20.03 -9.91 2.65
C PRO A 16 20.19 -8.81 3.70
N VAL A 17 19.83 -9.11 4.94
CA VAL A 17 20.10 -8.21 6.06
C VAL A 17 21.57 -8.40 6.39
N ASP A 18 22.46 -7.78 5.62
CA ASP A 18 23.86 -7.72 5.99
C ASP A 18 24.05 -6.66 7.09
N ASN A 19 24.95 -6.96 8.04
CA ASN A 19 25.27 -6.08 9.17
C ASN A 19 26.19 -4.90 8.77
N THR A 20 26.28 -4.57 7.49
CA THR A 20 27.15 -3.54 6.90
C THR A 20 26.35 -2.47 6.16
N GLY A 21 25.32 -1.94 6.82
CA GLY A 21 24.57 -0.78 6.31
C GLY A 21 23.62 -1.15 5.17
N LEU A 22 22.39 -0.66 5.27
CA LEU A 22 21.35 -0.87 4.26
C LEU A 22 21.83 -0.37 2.87
N ASN A 23 22.41 -1.25 2.05
CA ASN A 23 22.20 -1.21 0.60
C ASN A 23 20.76 -1.67 0.31
N ALA A 24 19.80 -1.06 1.01
CA ALA A 24 18.39 -1.36 0.85
C ALA A 24 17.97 -0.86 -0.52
N VAL A 25 17.35 -1.75 -1.29
CA VAL A 25 16.54 -1.34 -2.44
C VAL A 25 15.55 -0.31 -1.92
N LYS A 26 15.72 0.93 -2.37
CA LYS A 26 14.85 2.04 -1.99
C LYS A 26 13.55 1.93 -2.78
N LEU A 27 12.43 1.93 -2.07
CA LEU A 27 11.10 1.66 -2.62
C LEU A 27 10.50 2.87 -3.33
N LYS A 28 9.76 2.65 -4.43
CA LYS A 28 8.81 3.65 -4.95
C LYS A 28 7.46 3.42 -4.30
N ILE A 29 6.99 4.43 -3.57
CA ILE A 29 5.81 4.33 -2.71
C ILE A 29 4.75 5.29 -3.23
N LEU A 30 3.51 4.80 -3.36
CA LEU A 30 2.33 5.64 -3.56
C LEU A 30 1.56 5.73 -2.24
N ILE A 31 1.35 6.96 -1.75
CA ILE A 31 0.52 7.26 -0.59
C ILE A 31 -0.85 7.69 -1.09
N VAL A 32 -1.91 7.10 -0.57
CA VAL A 32 -3.30 7.44 -0.88
C VAL A 32 -3.97 7.86 0.41
N GLU A 33 -4.11 9.17 0.61
CA GLU A 33 -4.46 9.83 1.88
C GLU A 33 -4.95 11.26 1.57
N ASP A 34 -6.14 11.62 2.02
CA ASP A 34 -6.74 12.94 1.79
C ASP A 34 -6.43 13.94 2.92
N ASP A 35 -6.11 13.47 4.13
CA ASP A 35 -5.72 14.33 5.24
C ASP A 35 -4.24 14.74 5.14
N GLU A 36 -3.98 16.04 4.98
CA GLU A 36 -2.62 16.59 4.79
C GLU A 36 -1.66 16.25 5.94
N ILE A 37 -2.17 16.19 7.18
CA ILE A 37 -1.36 15.88 8.36
C ILE A 37 -0.93 14.42 8.33
N SER A 38 -1.86 13.51 8.02
CA SER A 38 -1.61 12.08 7.89
C SER A 38 -0.66 11.78 6.73
N ASP A 39 -0.85 12.42 5.58
CA ASP A 39 0.07 12.31 4.43
C ASP A 39 1.49 12.79 4.81
N MET A 40 1.61 13.93 5.46
CA MET A 40 2.91 14.44 5.93
C MET A 40 3.59 13.46 6.88
N PHE A 41 2.84 12.90 7.82
CA PHE A 41 3.36 11.89 8.76
C PHE A 41 3.88 10.65 8.03
N LEU A 42 3.13 10.14 7.05
CA LEU A 42 3.52 8.98 6.25
C LEU A 42 4.76 9.25 5.40
N LYS A 43 4.84 10.42 4.75
CA LYS A 43 6.01 10.86 3.99
C LYS A 43 7.27 10.88 4.88
N ILE A 44 7.16 11.37 6.12
CA ILE A 44 8.25 11.36 7.09
C ILE A 44 8.62 9.92 7.48
N ALA A 45 7.64 9.08 7.75
CA ALA A 45 7.85 7.69 8.18
C ALA A 45 8.60 6.86 7.15
N VAL A 46 8.32 7.03 5.86
CA VAL A 46 8.93 6.24 4.78
C VAL A 46 10.18 6.86 4.15
N LYS A 47 10.52 8.11 4.50
CA LYS A 47 11.60 8.89 3.88
C LYS A 47 12.94 8.17 3.76
N LYS A 48 13.31 7.37 4.76
CA LYS A 48 14.61 6.66 4.80
C LYS A 48 14.65 5.41 3.90
N ILE A 49 13.49 4.86 3.57
CA ILE A 49 13.36 3.60 2.82
C ILE A 49 12.86 3.81 1.39
N CYS A 50 12.38 5.01 1.04
CA CYS A 50 11.88 5.32 -0.30
C CYS A 50 12.95 5.94 -1.21
N ARG A 51 12.86 5.67 -2.53
CA ARG A 51 13.55 6.44 -3.58
C ARG A 51 12.69 7.55 -4.15
N GLU A 52 11.38 7.33 -4.12
CA GLU A 52 10.38 8.20 -4.75
C GLU A 52 9.07 8.01 -3.99
N ILE A 53 8.36 9.12 -3.77
CA ILE A 53 7.03 9.12 -3.15
C ILE A 53 6.08 9.80 -4.13
N LEU A 54 5.02 9.08 -4.50
CA LEU A 54 3.86 9.60 -5.22
C LEU A 54 2.72 9.76 -4.21
N HIS A 55 1.80 10.68 -4.48
CA HIS A 55 0.67 10.97 -3.60
C HIS A 55 -0.61 11.06 -4.43
N ALA A 56 -1.70 10.56 -3.86
CA ALA A 56 -3.05 10.69 -4.37
C ALA A 56 -3.99 11.04 -3.22
N VAL A 57 -4.93 11.95 -3.46
CA VAL A 57 -5.98 12.32 -2.49
C VAL A 57 -7.32 11.63 -2.79
N THR A 58 -7.44 10.98 -3.95
CA THR A 58 -8.63 10.19 -4.31
C THR A 58 -8.24 8.83 -4.85
N GLY A 59 -9.16 7.86 -4.78
CA GLY A 59 -8.91 6.56 -5.36
C GLY A 59 -8.88 6.54 -6.90
N PHE A 60 -9.54 7.47 -7.58
CA PHE A 60 -9.41 7.62 -9.04
C PHE A 60 -7.99 8.04 -9.44
N GLU A 61 -7.44 9.02 -8.72
CA GLU A 61 -6.06 9.44 -8.88
C GLU A 61 -5.09 8.30 -8.56
N ALA A 62 -5.34 7.54 -7.49
CA ALA A 62 -4.53 6.38 -7.14
C ALA A 62 -4.51 5.32 -8.26
N VAL A 63 -5.66 5.03 -8.88
CA VAL A 63 -5.76 4.10 -10.01
C VAL A 63 -4.98 4.62 -11.23
N ASP A 64 -5.12 5.90 -11.57
CA ASP A 64 -4.42 6.51 -12.71
C ASP A 64 -2.91 6.53 -12.50
N ILE A 65 -2.45 6.96 -11.32
CA ILE A 65 -1.03 6.98 -10.97
C ILE A 65 -0.45 5.55 -10.99
N ALA A 66 -1.15 4.58 -10.40
CA ALA A 66 -0.72 3.19 -10.40
C ALA A 66 -0.67 2.59 -11.81
N GLY A 67 -1.60 2.95 -12.69
CA GLY A 67 -1.62 2.53 -14.09
C GLY A 67 -0.43 3.08 -14.89
N LYS A 68 -0.03 4.33 -14.62
CA LYS A 68 1.11 5.00 -15.26
C LYS A 68 2.46 4.59 -14.69
N ASN A 69 2.50 4.03 -13.48
CA ASN A 69 3.72 3.69 -12.76
C ASN A 69 3.72 2.22 -12.31
N GLN A 70 3.95 1.30 -13.24
CA GLN A 70 4.00 -0.14 -12.93
C GLN A 70 5.21 -0.54 -12.06
N ASP A 71 6.16 0.37 -11.86
CA ASP A 71 7.35 0.21 -11.02
C ASP A 71 7.11 0.62 -9.54
N ILE A 72 5.88 0.92 -9.14
CA ILE A 72 5.52 1.11 -7.73
C ILE A 72 5.69 -0.22 -6.98
N ASP A 73 6.45 -0.17 -5.89
CA ASP A 73 6.71 -1.32 -5.04
C ASP A 73 5.59 -1.48 -3.98
N VAL A 74 5.17 -0.36 -3.39
CA VAL A 74 4.21 -0.31 -2.28
C VAL A 74 3.19 0.80 -2.46
N ILE A 75 1.93 0.49 -2.17
CA ILE A 75 0.85 1.46 -2.02
C ILE A 75 0.42 1.45 -0.56
N LEU A 76 0.50 2.62 0.08
CA LEU A 76 -0.07 2.86 1.41
C LEU A 76 -1.47 3.45 1.21
N MET A 77 -2.50 2.64 1.41
CA MET A 77 -3.88 2.95 1.07
C MET A 77 -4.68 3.25 2.32
N ASP A 78 -5.09 4.50 2.56
CA ASP A 78 -6.14 4.72 3.54
C ASP A 78 -7.48 4.13 3.05
N ILE A 79 -8.12 3.36 3.91
CA ILE A 79 -9.44 2.77 3.61
C ILE A 79 -10.58 3.73 3.99
N LYS A 80 -10.30 4.80 4.73
CA LYS A 80 -11.29 5.75 5.24
C LYS A 80 -11.23 7.14 4.57
N ILE A 81 -10.94 7.17 3.28
CA ILE A 81 -11.09 8.40 2.50
C ILE A 81 -12.59 8.75 2.39
N PRO A 82 -13.03 9.95 2.81
CA PRO A 82 -14.39 10.41 2.62
C PRO A 82 -14.81 10.31 1.15
N GLU A 83 -16.03 9.86 0.90
CA GLU A 83 -16.60 9.71 -0.46
C GLU A 83 -15.93 8.63 -1.35
N PHE A 84 -14.97 7.86 -0.82
CA PHE A 84 -14.23 6.88 -1.60
C PHE A 84 -14.05 5.52 -0.88
N ASP A 85 -14.35 4.41 -1.58
CA ASP A 85 -14.13 3.06 -1.06
C ASP A 85 -12.70 2.57 -1.38
N GLY A 86 -11.77 2.66 -0.43
CA GLY A 86 -10.39 2.16 -0.59
C GLY A 86 -10.30 0.68 -1.00
N TYR A 87 -11.32 -0.14 -0.70
CA TYR A 87 -11.41 -1.52 -1.17
C TYR A 87 -11.69 -1.58 -2.67
N GLU A 88 -12.52 -0.68 -3.19
CA GLU A 88 -12.79 -0.56 -4.63
C GLU A 88 -11.55 -0.12 -5.41
N THR A 89 -10.78 0.86 -4.90
CA THR A 89 -9.49 1.20 -5.51
C THR A 89 -8.56 0.00 -5.52
N THR A 90 -8.48 -0.73 -4.41
CA THR A 90 -7.65 -1.93 -4.33
C THR A 90 -8.04 -2.94 -5.42
N ARG A 91 -9.35 -3.20 -5.61
CA ARG A 91 -9.86 -4.08 -6.68
C ARG A 91 -9.47 -3.59 -8.08
N ARG A 92 -9.62 -2.29 -8.36
CA ARG A 92 -9.26 -1.69 -9.66
C ARG A 92 -7.78 -1.79 -9.94
N ILE A 93 -6.92 -1.52 -8.96
CA ILE A 93 -5.47 -1.66 -9.09
C ILE A 93 -5.08 -3.12 -9.32
N ARG A 94 -5.71 -4.06 -8.61
CA ARG A 94 -5.46 -5.50 -8.78
C ARG A 94 -5.82 -6.04 -10.15
N ALA A 95 -6.75 -5.41 -10.86
CA ALA A 95 -7.11 -5.78 -12.23
C ALA A 95 -5.93 -5.69 -13.21
N PHE A 96 -4.98 -4.76 -12.98
CA PHE A 96 -3.83 -4.56 -13.86
C PHE A 96 -2.46 -4.76 -13.17
N ASN A 97 -2.39 -4.70 -11.84
CA ASN A 97 -1.16 -4.90 -11.07
C ASN A 97 -1.39 -5.84 -9.88
N LYS A 98 -1.13 -7.13 -10.10
CA LYS A 98 -1.28 -8.19 -9.10
C LYS A 98 -0.13 -8.25 -8.10
N GLU A 99 1.03 -7.69 -8.47
CA GLU A 99 2.28 -7.84 -7.73
C GLU A 99 2.54 -6.69 -6.76
N VAL A 100 2.01 -5.49 -7.00
CA VAL A 100 2.22 -4.34 -6.12
C VAL A 100 1.74 -4.65 -4.71
N ILE A 101 2.53 -4.32 -3.69
CA ILE A 101 2.14 -4.55 -2.31
C ILE A 101 1.20 -3.43 -1.90
N ILE A 102 -0.01 -3.76 -1.43
CA ILE A 102 -0.98 -2.77 -0.94
C ILE A 102 -1.11 -2.97 0.56
N ILE A 103 -0.81 -1.93 1.33
CA ILE A 103 -0.94 -1.90 2.79
C ILE A 103 -2.12 -0.99 3.11
N ALA A 104 -3.19 -1.58 3.63
CA ALA A 104 -4.35 -0.84 4.10
C ALA A 104 -4.03 -0.12 5.43
N GLN A 105 -4.34 1.16 5.51
CA GLN A 105 -4.32 1.96 6.73
C GLN A 105 -5.74 2.04 7.29
N THR A 106 -5.89 1.90 8.60
CA THR A 106 -7.19 2.05 9.26
C THR A 106 -7.01 2.63 10.66
N ALA A 107 -7.82 3.62 11.01
CA ALA A 107 -7.90 4.16 12.36
C ALA A 107 -8.72 3.27 13.33
N HIS A 108 -9.39 2.21 12.86
CA HIS A 108 -10.15 1.27 13.69
C HIS A 108 -9.80 -0.18 13.35
N GLY A 109 -9.16 -0.87 14.30
CA GLY A 109 -8.80 -2.29 14.17
C GLY A 109 -9.97 -3.25 14.42
N MET A 110 -11.19 -2.92 14.03
CA MET A 110 -12.34 -3.81 14.21
C MET A 110 -12.23 -5.02 13.26
N ALA A 111 -12.70 -6.19 13.70
CA ALA A 111 -12.52 -7.46 13.01
C ALA A 111 -13.07 -7.48 11.57
N ASP A 112 -14.09 -6.67 11.29
CA ASP A 112 -14.71 -6.57 9.96
C ASP A 112 -13.84 -5.86 8.93
N ASP A 113 -13.07 -4.83 9.33
CA ASP A 113 -12.17 -4.09 8.43
C ASP A 113 -11.02 -4.99 7.96
N LYS A 114 -10.55 -5.89 8.84
CA LYS A 114 -9.58 -6.93 8.48
C LYS A 114 -10.16 -7.87 7.44
N LYS A 115 -11.37 -8.38 7.65
CA LYS A 115 -11.99 -9.35 6.75
C LYS A 115 -12.16 -8.77 5.34
N LYS A 116 -12.70 -7.55 5.23
CA LYS A 116 -12.86 -6.85 3.95
C LYS A 116 -11.52 -6.58 3.25
N SER A 117 -10.47 -6.24 4.00
CA SER A 117 -9.12 -6.04 3.45
C SER A 117 -8.52 -7.34 2.89
N PHE A 118 -8.75 -8.46 3.56
CA PHE A 118 -8.35 -9.77 3.05
C PHE A 118 -9.15 -10.16 1.81
N GLU A 119 -10.45 -9.88 1.76
CA GLU A 119 -11.31 -10.19 0.61
C GLU A 119 -10.95 -9.36 -0.63
N SER A 120 -10.61 -8.08 -0.48
CA SER A 120 -10.18 -7.22 -1.60
C SER A 120 -8.79 -7.54 -2.15
N ARG A 121 -8.03 -8.42 -1.48
CA ARG A 121 -6.68 -8.84 -1.89
C ARG A 121 -6.69 -9.83 -3.07
N LEU A 122 -7.83 -10.49 -3.33
CA LEU A 122 -8.00 -11.51 -4.37
C LEU A 122 -8.08 -10.91 -5.78
#